data_AF-A0A9Q0AQ76-F1
#
_entry.id   AF-A0A9Q0AQ76-F1
#
_cell.length_a   1.000
_cell.length_b   1.000
_cell.length_c   1.000
_cell.angle_alpha   90.00
_cell.angle_beta   90.00
_cell.angle_gamma   90.00
#
_symmetry.space_group_name_H-M   'P 1'
#
loop_
_entity.id
_entity.type
_entity.pdbx_description
1 polymer ?
#
loop_
_entity_poly.entity_id
_entity_poly.type
_entity_poly.pdbx_seq_one_letter_code
_entity_poly.pdbx_strand_id
1 'polypeptide(L)'
;MPPTRRPTHRGPKVKCEVSGCNNNRGFKKNEYQIREYSRFCDDHTCMARKPQVATPFCPKRRESGALFCGKHQKCGGGIGNCLQYGEYPDRHLPWVCGEHKCALPQCRQPRDIDTYHCRDHRSLGYPLKCAIEPCIGVGQEDSTFCINHGCAISGCGGRAEDDRRCHEHRPCLKNGCERFAQERRDFCIGHAYCDIEDCSNVAEYGARYCPEHECISKSCSNVRKGRSEFCQNLKTNASSMDVSSRGGLGATHAHSIANTTSVKKAGA
;
A
#
# COMPACT_ATOMS: atom_id res chain seq x y z
N MET A 1 -32.59 -65.66 6.69
CA MET A 1 -33.02 -65.30 5.32
C MET A 1 -32.68 -63.84 5.07
N PRO A 2 -31.94 -63.50 4.00
CA PRO A 2 -31.61 -62.11 3.71
C PRO A 2 -32.84 -61.35 3.18
N PRO A 3 -33.04 -60.07 3.55
CA PRO A 3 -34.18 -59.28 3.06
C PRO A 3 -34.04 -59.04 1.55
N THR A 4 -35.04 -59.46 0.79
CA THR A 4 -35.16 -59.19 -0.64
C THR A 4 -35.38 -57.69 -0.86
N ARG A 5 -34.40 -57.02 -1.47
CA ARG A 5 -34.50 -55.59 -1.83
C ARG A 5 -35.64 -55.40 -2.83
N ARG A 6 -36.68 -54.65 -2.45
CA ARG A 6 -37.78 -54.30 -3.36
C ARG A 6 -37.25 -53.46 -4.54
N PRO A 7 -37.67 -53.73 -5.78
CA PRO A 7 -37.38 -52.90 -6.94
C PRO A 7 -37.87 -51.47 -6.65
N THR A 8 -36.96 -50.50 -6.65
CA THR A 8 -37.34 -49.10 -6.57
C THR A 8 -37.85 -48.71 -7.95
N HIS A 9 -39.18 -48.61 -8.10
CA HIS A 9 -39.79 -48.02 -9.29
C HIS A 9 -39.31 -46.57 -9.42
N ARG A 10 -38.32 -46.34 -10.29
CA ARG A 10 -37.91 -44.99 -10.64
C ARG A 10 -39.02 -44.42 -11.50
N GLY A 11 -39.76 -43.46 -10.96
CA GLY A 11 -40.74 -42.70 -11.72
C GLY A 11 -40.16 -42.10 -13.01
N PRO A 12 -41.01 -41.67 -13.95
CA PRO A 12 -40.58 -41.14 -15.24
C PRO A 12 -39.53 -40.03 -15.06
N LYS A 13 -38.42 -40.17 -15.78
CA LYS A 13 -37.31 -39.19 -15.73
C LYS A 13 -37.76 -37.90 -16.42
N VAL A 14 -37.90 -36.83 -15.66
CA VAL A 14 -38.26 -35.51 -16.20
C VAL A 14 -37.07 -34.89 -16.93
N LYS A 15 -37.26 -34.49 -18.19
CA LYS A 15 -36.22 -33.97 -19.09
C LYS A 15 -36.02 -32.46 -18.98
N CYS A 16 -34.80 -32.01 -19.30
CA CYS A 16 -34.43 -30.59 -19.37
C CYS A 16 -35.31 -29.83 -20.39
N GLU A 17 -35.73 -28.60 -20.07
CA GLU A 17 -36.53 -27.76 -20.99
C GLU A 17 -35.73 -27.05 -22.09
N VAL A 18 -34.41 -27.31 -22.20
CA VAL A 18 -33.58 -26.69 -23.24
C VAL A 18 -33.70 -27.53 -24.52
N SER A 19 -34.07 -26.90 -25.63
CA SER A 19 -34.19 -27.57 -26.93
C SER A 19 -32.91 -28.32 -27.29
N GLY A 20 -33.04 -29.59 -27.67
CA GLY A 20 -31.91 -30.48 -27.99
C GLY A 20 -31.19 -31.09 -26.79
N CYS A 21 -31.51 -30.72 -25.55
CA CYS A 21 -30.89 -31.29 -24.36
C CYS A 21 -31.63 -32.55 -23.88
N ASN A 22 -30.95 -33.71 -23.93
CA ASN A 22 -31.51 -34.99 -23.50
C ASN A 22 -31.24 -35.33 -22.01
N ASN A 23 -30.56 -34.45 -21.29
CA ASN A 23 -30.22 -34.64 -19.88
C ASN A 23 -31.46 -34.54 -18.98
N ASN A 24 -31.42 -35.22 -17.85
CA ASN A 24 -32.49 -35.15 -16.86
C ASN A 24 -32.38 -33.83 -16.09
N ARG A 25 -33.51 -33.34 -15.56
CA ARG A 25 -33.52 -32.14 -14.71
C ARG A 25 -32.63 -32.34 -13.48
N GLY A 26 -31.89 -31.29 -13.14
CA GLY A 26 -31.12 -31.21 -11.91
C GLY A 26 -32.06 -31.14 -10.72
N PHE A 27 -31.62 -31.63 -9.57
CA PHE A 27 -32.40 -31.56 -8.34
C PHE A 27 -31.50 -31.29 -7.13
N LYS A 28 -32.12 -30.76 -6.08
CA LYS A 28 -31.51 -30.63 -4.77
C LYS A 28 -32.47 -31.17 -3.73
N LYS A 29 -31.92 -31.73 -2.66
CA LYS A 29 -32.72 -32.10 -1.50
C LYS A 29 -32.82 -30.90 -0.58
N ASN A 30 -34.04 -30.59 -0.14
CA ASN A 30 -34.26 -29.61 0.91
C ASN A 30 -33.96 -30.21 2.30
N GLU A 31 -34.23 -29.43 3.35
CA GLU A 31 -34.04 -29.84 4.75
C GLU A 31 -34.82 -31.12 5.13
N TYR A 32 -35.97 -31.36 4.47
CA TYR A 32 -36.81 -32.55 4.65
C TYR A 32 -36.42 -33.73 3.76
N GLN A 33 -35.25 -33.70 3.12
CA GLN A 33 -34.79 -34.71 2.14
C GLN A 33 -35.67 -34.85 0.89
N ILE A 34 -36.63 -33.94 0.68
CA ILE A 34 -37.51 -33.93 -0.49
C ILE A 34 -36.71 -33.39 -1.67
N ARG A 35 -36.79 -34.08 -2.82
CA ARG A 35 -36.13 -33.64 -4.06
C ARG A 35 -36.94 -32.53 -4.70
N GLU A 36 -36.38 -31.34 -4.71
CA GLU A 36 -36.85 -30.21 -5.49
C GLU A 36 -36.12 -30.20 -6.83
N TYR A 37 -36.88 -30.16 -7.92
CA TYR A 37 -36.32 -30.22 -9.27
C TYR A 37 -36.23 -28.83 -9.87
N SER A 38 -35.10 -28.57 -10.54
CA SER A 38 -34.97 -27.44 -11.47
C SER A 38 -35.78 -27.71 -12.74
N ARG A 39 -36.11 -26.67 -13.51
CA ARG A 39 -36.63 -26.82 -14.88
C ARG A 39 -35.58 -27.32 -15.87
N PHE A 40 -34.30 -27.20 -15.50
CA PHE A 40 -33.17 -27.49 -16.36
C PHE A 40 -32.29 -28.59 -15.77
N CYS A 41 -31.43 -29.22 -16.57
CA CYS A 41 -30.38 -30.11 -16.08
C CYS A 41 -29.30 -29.35 -15.31
N ASP A 42 -28.36 -30.04 -14.68
CA ASP A 42 -27.25 -29.40 -13.96
C ASP A 42 -26.40 -28.50 -14.88
N ASP A 43 -26.31 -28.84 -16.17
CA ASP A 43 -25.59 -28.06 -17.18
C ASP A 43 -26.34 -26.84 -17.71
N HIS A 44 -27.60 -26.66 -17.33
CA HIS A 44 -28.41 -25.55 -17.80
C HIS A 44 -29.06 -24.77 -16.64
N THR A 45 -28.95 -25.29 -15.41
CA THR A 45 -29.49 -24.66 -14.21
C THR A 45 -28.58 -23.53 -13.76
N CYS A 46 -29.12 -22.31 -13.70
CA CYS A 46 -28.43 -21.19 -13.09
C CYS A 46 -28.20 -21.47 -11.60
N MET A 47 -26.94 -21.38 -11.15
CA MET A 47 -26.54 -21.78 -9.79
C MET A 47 -26.93 -20.78 -8.70
N ALA A 48 -27.53 -19.65 -9.07
CA ALA A 48 -28.01 -18.65 -8.13
C ALA A 48 -29.09 -19.23 -7.22
N ARG A 49 -28.80 -19.29 -5.92
CA ARG A 49 -29.77 -19.73 -4.92
C ARG A 49 -30.77 -18.63 -4.65
N LYS A 50 -32.04 -18.99 -4.54
CA LYS A 50 -33.08 -18.11 -4.02
C LYS A 50 -33.57 -18.65 -2.67
N PRO A 51 -33.09 -18.09 -1.55
CA PRO A 51 -33.43 -18.62 -0.22
C PRO A 51 -34.91 -18.42 0.16
N GLN A 52 -35.66 -17.56 -0.53
CA GLN A 52 -37.00 -17.12 -0.10
C GLN A 52 -38.16 -17.50 -1.06
N VAL A 53 -37.97 -18.43 -2.00
CA VAL A 53 -39.06 -18.87 -2.89
C VAL A 53 -39.27 -20.37 -2.82
N ALA A 54 -40.49 -20.80 -3.15
CA ALA A 54 -40.94 -22.19 -3.19
C ALA A 54 -40.03 -23.16 -3.98
N THR A 55 -39.14 -22.65 -4.82
CA THR A 55 -38.09 -23.45 -5.46
C THR A 55 -36.72 -22.78 -5.28
N PRO A 56 -35.67 -23.53 -4.89
CA PRO A 56 -34.34 -22.97 -4.64
C PRO A 56 -33.59 -22.58 -5.91
N PHE A 57 -34.13 -22.92 -7.09
CA PHE A 57 -33.52 -22.71 -8.39
C PHE A 57 -33.99 -21.42 -9.05
N CYS A 58 -33.09 -20.80 -9.82
CA CYS A 58 -33.47 -19.73 -10.74
C CYS A 58 -34.30 -20.31 -11.90
N PRO A 59 -35.44 -19.68 -12.28
CA PRO A 59 -36.27 -20.16 -13.38
C PRO A 59 -35.69 -19.88 -14.77
N LYS A 60 -34.56 -19.14 -14.86
CA LYS A 60 -33.87 -18.86 -16.12
C LYS A 60 -32.71 -19.83 -16.31
N ARG A 61 -32.53 -20.30 -17.55
CA ARG A 61 -31.38 -21.11 -17.94
C ARG A 61 -30.09 -20.31 -17.79
N ARG A 62 -28.99 -20.97 -17.44
CA ARG A 62 -27.64 -20.38 -17.56
C ARG A 62 -27.25 -20.24 -19.03
N GLU A 63 -26.35 -19.31 -19.32
CA GLU A 63 -25.78 -19.17 -20.67
C GLU A 63 -24.73 -20.26 -20.92
N SER A 64 -24.46 -20.58 -22.19
CA SER A 64 -23.49 -21.63 -22.53
C SER A 64 -22.11 -21.28 -21.97
N GLY A 65 -21.49 -22.21 -21.25
CA GLY A 65 -20.20 -22.01 -20.56
C GLY A 65 -20.26 -21.17 -19.28
N ALA A 66 -21.38 -20.50 -18.98
CA ALA A 66 -21.52 -19.70 -17.76
C ALA A 66 -22.15 -20.50 -16.62
N LEU A 67 -21.82 -20.16 -15.37
CA LEU A 67 -22.42 -20.77 -14.18
C LEU A 67 -23.84 -20.24 -13.88
N PHE A 68 -24.20 -19.08 -14.44
CA PHE A 68 -25.40 -18.34 -14.09
C PHE A 68 -26.10 -17.76 -15.31
N CYS A 69 -27.38 -17.41 -15.16
CA CYS A 69 -28.16 -16.77 -16.22
C CYS A 69 -27.78 -15.30 -16.39
N GLY A 70 -27.96 -14.72 -17.58
CA GLY A 70 -27.58 -13.33 -17.86
C GLY A 70 -28.17 -12.26 -16.93
N LYS A 71 -29.24 -12.54 -16.19
CA LYS A 71 -29.70 -11.64 -15.11
C LYS A 71 -28.79 -11.71 -13.88
N HIS A 72 -28.43 -12.91 -13.44
CA HIS A 72 -27.57 -13.06 -12.27
C HIS A 72 -26.13 -12.70 -12.59
N GLN A 73 -25.66 -12.85 -13.83
CA GLN A 73 -24.28 -12.47 -14.21
C GLN A 73 -23.99 -10.97 -14.07
N LYS A 74 -25.02 -10.13 -14.02
CA LYS A 74 -24.88 -8.68 -13.87
C LYS A 74 -24.49 -8.30 -12.45
N CYS A 75 -23.84 -7.15 -12.34
CA CYS A 75 -23.54 -6.52 -11.08
C CYS A 75 -24.82 -6.33 -10.25
N GLY A 76 -24.87 -6.99 -9.09
CA GLY A 76 -25.91 -6.86 -8.08
C GLY A 76 -25.65 -5.74 -7.07
N GLY A 77 -24.70 -4.83 -7.36
CA GLY A 77 -24.26 -3.75 -6.46
C GLY A 77 -25.32 -2.71 -6.07
N GLY A 78 -26.60 -2.94 -6.38
CA GLY A 78 -27.74 -2.14 -5.94
C GLY A 78 -27.83 -0.73 -6.53
N ILE A 79 -26.73 -0.20 -7.05
CA ILE A 79 -26.61 1.16 -7.54
C ILE A 79 -26.89 1.17 -9.05
N GLY A 80 -28.09 1.63 -9.41
CA GLY A 80 -28.36 2.18 -10.75
C GLY A 80 -28.33 1.23 -11.95
N ASN A 81 -28.96 0.05 -11.89
CA ASN A 81 -29.06 -0.87 -13.05
C ASN A 81 -27.72 -1.11 -13.76
N CYS A 82 -26.62 -1.24 -13.01
CA CYS A 82 -25.29 -1.43 -13.56
C CYS A 82 -25.31 -2.54 -14.63
N LEU A 83 -24.97 -2.18 -15.87
CA LEU A 83 -24.97 -3.09 -17.01
C LEU A 83 -23.71 -3.96 -17.06
N GLN A 84 -22.72 -3.68 -16.22
CA GLN A 84 -21.48 -4.45 -16.13
C GLN A 84 -21.72 -5.83 -15.54
N TYR A 85 -20.89 -6.78 -15.95
CA TYR A 85 -20.82 -8.10 -15.36
C TYR A 85 -20.08 -8.03 -14.02
N GLY A 86 -20.54 -8.77 -13.02
CA GLY A 86 -19.85 -8.84 -11.73
C GLY A 86 -18.54 -9.63 -11.84
N GLU A 87 -17.56 -9.33 -10.99
CA GLU A 87 -16.33 -10.13 -10.90
C GLU A 87 -16.63 -11.48 -10.21
N TYR A 88 -16.09 -12.57 -10.77
CA TYR A 88 -16.43 -13.95 -10.41
C TYR A 88 -15.29 -14.71 -9.71
N PRO A 89 -15.00 -14.46 -8.43
CA PRO A 89 -14.07 -15.32 -7.71
C PRO A 89 -14.72 -16.63 -7.24
N ASP A 90 -16.05 -16.69 -7.04
CA ASP A 90 -16.71 -17.83 -6.38
C ASP A 90 -18.26 -17.93 -6.58
N ARG A 91 -18.91 -18.80 -5.78
CA ARG A 91 -20.36 -19.12 -5.86
C ARG A 91 -21.26 -18.23 -5.00
N HIS A 92 -20.72 -17.19 -4.35
CA HIS A 92 -21.49 -16.32 -3.45
C HIS A 92 -22.07 -15.14 -4.23
N LEU A 93 -23.35 -14.83 -3.99
CA LEU A 93 -24.10 -13.72 -4.57
C LEU A 93 -24.41 -12.68 -3.49
N PRO A 94 -24.61 -11.39 -3.85
CA PRO A 94 -24.55 -10.81 -5.20
C PRO A 94 -23.11 -10.57 -5.69
N TRP A 95 -22.87 -10.69 -7.00
CA TRP A 95 -21.60 -10.25 -7.58
C TRP A 95 -21.58 -8.75 -7.79
N VAL A 96 -20.41 -8.17 -7.65
CA VAL A 96 -20.19 -6.74 -7.84
C VAL A 96 -19.06 -6.56 -8.85
N CYS A 97 -19.21 -5.63 -9.78
CA CYS A 97 -18.09 -5.25 -10.65
C CYS A 97 -17.06 -4.46 -9.84
N GLY A 98 -15.83 -4.31 -10.34
CA GLY A 98 -14.76 -3.57 -9.66
C GLY A 98 -15.17 -2.16 -9.22
N GLU A 99 -16.03 -1.49 -10.00
CA GLU A 99 -16.57 -0.18 -9.62
C GLU A 99 -17.52 -0.24 -8.44
N HIS A 100 -18.36 -1.28 -8.31
CA HIS A 100 -19.33 -1.38 -7.21
C HIS A 100 -18.83 -2.23 -6.04
N LYS A 101 -17.57 -2.66 -6.10
CA LYS A 101 -16.92 -3.41 -5.03
C LYS A 101 -16.46 -2.46 -3.93
N CYS A 102 -16.60 -2.89 -2.68
CA CYS A 102 -15.98 -2.19 -1.56
C CYS A 102 -14.45 -2.08 -1.80
N ALA A 103 -13.89 -0.89 -1.59
CA ALA A 103 -12.49 -0.58 -1.85
C ALA A 103 -11.52 -1.35 -0.94
N LEU A 104 -11.98 -1.81 0.22
CA LEU A 104 -11.15 -2.61 1.12
C LEU A 104 -10.75 -3.95 0.46
N PRO A 105 -9.44 -4.29 0.51
CA PRO A 105 -8.96 -5.58 0.03
C PRO A 105 -9.75 -6.73 0.65
N GLN A 106 -10.00 -7.79 -0.13
CA GLN A 106 -10.78 -8.97 0.28
C GLN A 106 -12.27 -8.73 0.60
N CYS A 107 -12.75 -7.49 0.68
CA CYS A 107 -14.18 -7.24 0.82
C CYS A 107 -14.90 -7.54 -0.50
N ARG A 108 -15.94 -8.38 -0.43
CA ARG A 108 -16.79 -8.72 -1.58
C ARG A 108 -18.17 -8.07 -1.50
N GLN A 109 -18.44 -7.33 -0.43
CA GLN A 109 -19.70 -6.64 -0.26
C GLN A 109 -19.79 -5.47 -1.26
N PRO A 110 -21.00 -5.17 -1.77
CA PRO A 110 -21.21 -3.98 -2.56
C PRO A 110 -20.88 -2.74 -1.75
N ARG A 111 -20.21 -1.77 -2.39
CA ARG A 111 -20.03 -0.44 -1.82
C ARG A 111 -21.37 0.28 -1.70
N ASP A 112 -21.47 1.20 -0.75
CA ASP A 112 -22.59 2.13 -0.64
C ASP A 112 -22.58 3.13 -1.81
N ILE A 113 -23.70 3.77 -2.12
CA ILE A 113 -23.80 4.69 -3.26
C ILE A 113 -22.95 5.95 -3.06
N ASP A 114 -22.85 6.40 -1.82
CA ASP A 114 -22.17 7.65 -1.47
C ASP A 114 -20.72 7.44 -1.01
N THR A 115 -20.28 6.18 -0.91
CA THR A 115 -18.98 5.84 -0.33
C THR A 115 -18.27 4.73 -1.10
N TYR A 116 -16.95 4.66 -0.97
CA TYR A 116 -16.16 3.59 -1.56
C TYR A 116 -16.22 2.28 -0.75
N HIS A 117 -16.96 2.25 0.35
CA HIS A 117 -16.99 1.14 1.30
C HIS A 117 -18.40 0.54 1.39
N CYS A 118 -18.50 -0.74 1.75
CA CYS A 118 -19.78 -1.34 2.05
C CYS A 118 -20.37 -0.77 3.35
N ARG A 119 -21.67 -0.98 3.58
CA ARG A 119 -22.37 -0.51 4.78
C ARG A 119 -21.66 -0.93 6.08
N ASP A 120 -21.19 -2.16 6.13
CA ASP A 120 -20.55 -2.72 7.33
C ASP A 120 -19.20 -2.01 7.59
N HIS A 121 -18.37 -1.84 6.56
CA HIS A 121 -17.10 -1.12 6.70
C HIS A 121 -17.30 0.38 6.96
N ARG A 122 -18.34 1.00 6.41
CA ARG A 122 -18.72 2.38 6.77
C ARG A 122 -19.07 2.50 8.25
N SER A 123 -19.83 1.55 8.79
CA SER A 123 -20.25 1.57 10.20
C SER A 123 -19.09 1.37 11.18
N LEU A 124 -18.02 0.73 10.73
CA LEU A 124 -16.78 0.52 11.50
C LEU A 124 -15.82 1.72 11.44
N GLY A 125 -16.18 2.81 10.73
CA GLY A 125 -15.33 3.99 10.61
C GLY A 125 -14.09 3.81 9.72
N TYR A 126 -14.06 2.77 8.86
CA TYR A 126 -12.98 2.58 7.91
C TYR A 126 -12.87 3.80 6.96
N PRO A 127 -11.63 4.11 6.50
CA PRO A 127 -11.22 5.47 6.21
C PRO A 127 -12.20 6.18 5.30
N LEU A 128 -12.70 7.27 5.84
CA LEU A 128 -13.51 8.23 5.13
C LEU A 128 -12.70 8.78 3.95
N LYS A 129 -13.40 9.45 3.04
CA LYS A 129 -12.79 10.18 1.91
C LYS A 129 -11.53 10.91 2.36
N CYS A 130 -10.56 11.01 1.45
CA CYS A 130 -9.33 11.74 1.71
C CYS A 130 -9.64 13.11 2.34
N ALA A 131 -9.00 13.43 3.46
CA ALA A 131 -9.26 14.66 4.20
C ALA A 131 -8.83 15.95 3.46
N ILE A 132 -8.20 15.84 2.29
CA ILE A 132 -7.90 17.00 1.42
C ILE A 132 -9.08 17.20 0.48
N GLU A 133 -9.79 18.33 0.59
CA GLU A 133 -10.77 18.73 -0.43
C GLU A 133 -10.06 19.38 -1.64
N PRO A 134 -10.53 19.17 -2.89
CA PRO A 134 -11.66 18.34 -3.32
C PRO A 134 -11.22 16.92 -3.74
N CYS A 135 -10.29 16.28 -3.04
CA CYS A 135 -9.80 14.95 -3.41
C CYS A 135 -10.88 13.88 -3.26
N ILE A 136 -11.10 13.12 -4.34
CA ILE A 136 -12.01 11.97 -4.35
C ILE A 136 -11.34 10.65 -3.93
N GLY A 137 -10.05 10.71 -3.56
CA GLY A 137 -9.29 9.53 -3.13
C GLY A 137 -9.83 8.95 -1.82
N VAL A 138 -9.56 7.67 -1.57
CA VAL A 138 -9.93 6.97 -0.34
C VAL A 138 -8.78 7.02 0.64
N GLY A 139 -9.05 7.30 1.92
CA GLY A 139 -8.04 7.20 2.98
C GLY A 139 -7.40 5.80 3.08
N GLN A 140 -6.16 5.72 3.56
CA GLN A 140 -5.49 4.45 3.83
C GLN A 140 -5.93 3.88 5.19
N GLU A 141 -5.72 2.58 5.45
CA GLU A 141 -6.20 1.88 6.67
C GLU A 141 -5.88 2.62 7.97
N ASP A 142 -4.72 3.24 8.01
CA ASP A 142 -4.07 3.96 9.10
C ASP A 142 -3.97 5.48 8.86
N SER A 143 -4.61 6.00 7.80
CA SER A 143 -4.58 7.42 7.44
C SER A 143 -5.91 7.94 6.90
N THR A 144 -6.28 9.16 7.28
CA THR A 144 -7.38 9.88 6.64
C THR A 144 -7.01 10.45 5.26
N PHE A 145 -5.77 10.25 4.81
CA PHE A 145 -5.28 10.70 3.51
C PHE A 145 -5.17 9.55 2.52
N CYS A 146 -5.44 9.81 1.23
CA CYS A 146 -5.29 8.80 0.19
C CYS A 146 -3.83 8.55 -0.17
N ILE A 147 -3.55 7.54 -0.99
CA ILE A 147 -2.18 7.20 -1.39
C ILE A 147 -1.37 8.38 -1.98
N ASN A 148 -2.03 9.35 -2.59
CA ASN A 148 -1.38 10.54 -3.16
C ASN A 148 -1.21 11.69 -2.16
N HIS A 149 -1.94 11.67 -1.04
CA HIS A 149 -1.96 12.74 -0.04
C HIS A 149 -1.48 12.28 1.34
N GLY A 150 -1.25 10.98 1.53
CA GLY A 150 -0.69 10.38 2.73
C GLY A 150 0.81 10.15 2.57
N CYS A 151 1.50 10.11 3.70
CA CYS A 151 2.92 9.81 3.73
C CYS A 151 3.20 8.41 3.19
N ALA A 152 4.23 8.27 2.35
CA ALA A 152 4.66 7.00 1.76
C ALA A 152 5.39 6.07 2.75
N ILE A 153 5.73 6.55 3.95
CA ILE A 153 6.32 5.73 5.00
C ILE A 153 5.23 4.84 5.61
N SER A 154 5.42 3.52 5.56
CA SER A 154 4.48 2.54 6.10
C SER A 154 4.18 2.80 7.58
N GLY A 155 2.91 2.83 7.96
CA GLY A 155 2.47 3.12 9.33
C GLY A 155 2.32 4.61 9.65
N CYS A 156 2.65 5.52 8.72
CA CYS A 156 2.50 6.95 8.94
C CYS A 156 1.14 7.46 8.45
N GLY A 157 0.29 7.88 9.39
CA GLY A 157 -1.00 8.49 9.08
C GLY A 157 -0.94 9.95 8.59
N GLY A 158 0.26 10.56 8.52
CA GLY A 158 0.45 11.98 8.27
C GLY A 158 0.16 12.43 6.83
N ARG A 159 -0.25 13.69 6.67
CA ARG A 159 -0.44 14.34 5.36
C ARG A 159 0.89 14.48 4.65
N ALA A 160 0.98 14.03 3.40
CA ALA A 160 2.10 14.34 2.53
C ALA A 160 2.07 15.81 2.10
N GLU A 161 3.24 16.45 2.18
CA GLU A 161 3.47 17.81 1.70
C GLU A 161 4.27 17.75 0.39
N ASP A 162 5.51 17.26 0.47
CA ASP A 162 6.45 17.19 -0.65
C ASP A 162 6.98 15.76 -0.79
N ASP A 163 7.24 15.31 -2.03
CA ASP A 163 7.80 13.98 -2.34
C ASP A 163 7.08 12.80 -1.65
N ARG A 164 5.77 12.94 -1.45
CA ARG A 164 4.91 11.97 -0.73
C ARG A 164 5.38 11.70 0.71
N ARG A 165 5.94 12.71 1.38
CA ARG A 165 6.39 12.63 2.78
C ARG A 165 5.68 13.69 3.63
N CYS A 166 5.33 13.33 4.86
CA CYS A 166 4.86 14.31 5.84
C CYS A 166 6.02 15.11 6.43
N HIS A 167 5.73 16.16 7.17
CA HIS A 167 6.75 17.01 7.82
C HIS A 167 7.67 16.24 8.79
N GLU A 168 7.23 15.12 9.36
CA GLU A 168 8.04 14.25 10.23
C GLU A 168 8.97 13.29 9.45
N HIS A 169 8.70 13.08 8.16
CA HIS A 169 9.42 12.12 7.31
C HIS A 169 10.16 12.77 6.14
N ARG A 170 10.40 14.09 6.21
CA ARG A 170 11.23 14.81 5.25
C ARG A 170 12.68 14.31 5.30
N PRO A 171 13.37 14.16 4.16
CA PRO A 171 14.78 13.79 4.17
C PRO A 171 15.62 14.91 4.78
N CYS A 172 16.73 14.55 5.42
CA CYS A 172 17.72 15.53 5.88
C CYS A 172 18.37 16.24 4.68
N LEU A 173 18.43 17.58 4.70
CA LEU A 173 19.04 18.36 3.61
C LEU A 173 20.57 18.25 3.51
N LYS A 174 21.24 17.54 4.43
CA LYS A 174 22.69 17.29 4.32
C LYS A 174 22.94 16.28 3.21
N ASN A 175 23.69 16.69 2.19
CA ASN A 175 24.11 15.82 1.10
C ASN A 175 24.69 14.48 1.61
N GLY A 176 24.11 13.37 1.16
CA GLY A 176 24.50 12.01 1.55
C GLY A 176 23.91 11.51 2.88
N CYS A 177 23.07 12.29 3.57
CA CYS A 177 22.39 11.82 4.78
C CYS A 177 21.07 11.11 4.43
N GLU A 178 20.96 9.84 4.81
CA GLU A 178 19.75 9.03 4.58
C GLU A 178 18.73 9.12 5.73
N ARG A 179 19.00 9.94 6.76
CA ARG A 179 18.11 10.11 7.93
C ARG A 179 16.99 11.12 7.64
N PHE A 180 15.91 11.03 8.41
CA PHE A 180 14.82 12.02 8.36
C PHE A 180 15.14 13.26 9.19
N ALA A 181 14.68 14.41 8.72
CA ALA A 181 14.75 15.66 9.44
C ALA A 181 13.89 15.63 10.71
N GLN A 182 14.25 16.41 11.72
CA GLN A 182 13.39 16.59 12.89
C GLN A 182 12.14 17.40 12.52
N GLU A 183 11.09 17.29 13.34
CA GLU A 183 9.87 18.08 13.17
C GLU A 183 10.20 19.57 13.02
N ARG A 184 9.76 20.18 11.92
CA ARG A 184 9.97 21.60 11.59
C ARG A 184 11.44 22.03 11.44
N ARG A 185 12.35 21.09 11.17
CA ARG A 185 13.76 21.37 10.84
C ARG A 185 14.11 20.80 9.48
N ASP A 186 15.19 21.33 8.90
CA ASP A 186 15.73 20.86 7.62
C ASP A 186 16.71 19.68 7.78
N PHE A 187 17.12 19.41 9.02
CA PHE A 187 18.19 18.49 9.35
C PHE A 187 17.76 17.45 10.38
N CYS A 188 18.36 16.25 10.31
CA CYS A 188 18.11 15.17 11.27
C CYS A 188 18.74 15.48 12.63
N ILE A 189 18.47 14.67 13.67
CA ILE A 189 19.13 14.84 14.99
C ILE A 189 20.67 14.82 14.92
N GLY A 190 21.23 14.26 13.85
CA GLY A 190 22.65 14.22 13.59
C GLY A 190 23.24 15.42 12.89
N HIS A 191 22.43 16.40 12.49
CA HIS A 191 22.87 17.59 11.78
C HIS A 191 22.14 18.78 12.37
N ALA A 192 22.88 19.80 12.79
CA ALA A 192 22.31 21.03 13.34
C ALA A 192 22.85 22.23 12.57
N TYR A 193 22.17 23.37 12.67
CA TYR A 193 22.78 24.63 12.26
C TYR A 193 23.96 24.95 13.18
N CYS A 194 24.96 25.65 12.65
CA CYS A 194 26.07 26.18 13.43
C CYS A 194 25.57 27.18 14.48
N ASP A 195 26.01 27.07 15.73
CA ASP A 195 25.65 27.99 16.83
C ASP A 195 26.20 29.44 16.65
N ILE A 196 26.84 29.76 15.52
CA ILE A 196 27.40 31.09 15.26
C ILE A 196 26.33 31.94 14.59
N GLU A 197 26.07 33.13 15.14
CA GLU A 197 25.14 34.10 14.57
C GLU A 197 25.49 34.36 13.10
N ASP A 198 24.45 34.42 12.25
CA ASP A 198 24.53 34.58 10.79
C ASP A 198 25.26 33.44 10.03
N CYS A 199 25.62 32.34 10.69
CA CYS A 199 26.17 31.17 10.00
C CYS A 199 25.06 30.18 9.57
N SER A 200 24.82 30.09 8.27
CA SER A 200 23.87 29.12 7.69
C SER A 200 24.46 27.72 7.44
N ASN A 201 25.70 27.47 7.84
CA ASN A 201 26.37 26.19 7.62
C ASN A 201 25.91 25.12 8.62
N VAL A 202 26.02 23.86 8.21
CA VAL A 202 25.55 22.70 8.97
C VAL A 202 26.70 22.09 9.79
N ALA A 203 26.47 21.90 11.08
CA ALA A 203 27.33 21.15 12.00
C ALA A 203 27.11 19.64 11.85
N GLU A 204 28.19 18.87 12.00
CA GLU A 204 28.14 17.40 11.99
C GLU A 204 27.58 16.81 13.29
N TYR A 205 27.42 15.49 13.34
CA TYR A 205 26.81 14.79 14.46
C TYR A 205 27.50 15.11 15.79
N GLY A 206 26.75 15.72 16.71
CA GLY A 206 27.24 16.09 18.03
C GLY A 206 28.15 17.33 18.06
N ALA A 207 28.45 17.92 16.90
CA ALA A 207 29.18 19.19 16.81
C ALA A 207 28.22 20.37 17.02
N ARG A 208 28.70 21.40 17.71
CA ARG A 208 27.98 22.68 17.87
C ARG A 208 28.26 23.68 16.75
N TYR A 209 29.36 23.46 16.03
CA TYR A 209 29.87 24.38 15.02
C TYR A 209 30.06 23.64 13.70
N CYS A 210 29.89 24.34 12.58
CA CYS A 210 30.21 23.79 11.26
C CYS A 210 31.73 23.63 11.08
N PRO A 211 32.20 22.88 10.06
CA PRO A 211 33.64 22.69 9.82
C PRO A 211 34.46 23.98 9.62
N GLU A 212 33.81 25.09 9.28
CA GLU A 212 34.45 26.41 9.18
C GLU A 212 34.66 27.09 10.54
N HIS A 213 33.84 26.78 11.53
CA HIS A 213 33.87 27.35 12.88
C HIS A 213 34.38 26.37 13.94
N GLU A 214 34.47 25.08 13.63
CA GLU A 214 34.96 24.04 14.52
C GLU A 214 36.50 24.03 14.60
N CYS A 215 37.05 23.98 15.81
CA CYS A 215 38.49 23.88 15.99
C CYS A 215 39.06 22.58 15.37
N ILE A 216 40.17 22.67 14.62
CA ILE A 216 40.78 21.50 13.96
C ILE A 216 41.27 20.41 14.93
N SER A 217 41.44 20.75 16.22
CA SER A 217 41.81 19.77 17.24
C SER A 217 40.63 18.83 17.53
N LYS A 218 40.83 17.53 17.26
CA LYS A 218 39.80 16.46 17.32
C LYS A 218 39.08 16.28 18.66
N SER A 219 39.49 16.98 19.71
CA SER A 219 38.88 16.96 21.04
C SER A 219 38.44 18.35 21.55
N CYS A 220 38.51 19.38 20.69
CA CYS A 220 38.20 20.75 21.08
C CYS A 220 36.83 21.18 20.54
N SER A 221 35.86 21.32 21.45
CA SER A 221 34.50 21.77 21.15
C SER A 221 34.35 23.31 21.13
N ASN A 222 35.44 24.07 21.05
CA ASN A 222 35.42 25.54 21.06
C ASN A 222 35.40 26.12 19.64
N VAL A 223 34.80 27.31 19.49
CA VAL A 223 34.79 28.07 18.24
C VAL A 223 36.19 28.54 17.82
N ARG A 224 36.48 28.49 16.52
CA ARG A 224 37.65 29.13 15.90
C ARG A 224 37.67 30.65 16.12
N LYS A 225 38.87 31.21 16.32
CA LYS A 225 39.03 32.67 16.47
C LYS A 225 39.25 33.33 15.10
N GLY A 226 38.22 33.94 14.52
CA GLY A 226 38.34 34.62 13.22
C GLY A 226 38.80 33.65 12.14
N ARG A 227 39.94 33.93 11.49
CA ARG A 227 40.53 33.06 10.45
C ARG A 227 41.50 31.98 10.99
N SER A 228 41.63 31.84 12.31
CA SER A 228 42.51 30.85 12.95
C SER A 228 41.90 29.44 12.87
N GLU A 229 42.69 28.43 12.52
CA GLU A 229 42.28 27.00 12.56
C GLU A 229 42.06 26.49 14.00
N PHE A 230 42.59 27.23 14.98
CA PHE A 230 42.52 26.90 16.41
C PHE A 230 41.63 27.89 17.18
N CYS A 231 40.98 27.40 18.24
CA CYS A 231 40.25 28.23 19.20
C CYS A 231 41.20 29.09 20.06
N GLN A 232 40.67 30.13 20.72
CA GLN A 232 41.47 31.02 21.58
C GLN A 232 42.21 30.26 22.70
N ASN A 233 41.59 29.20 23.22
CA ASN A 233 42.06 28.46 24.39
C ASN A 233 43.20 27.47 24.08
N LEU A 234 43.49 27.16 22.80
CA LEU A 234 44.59 26.28 22.43
C LEU A 234 45.91 27.02 22.21
N LYS A 235 45.89 28.35 22.06
CA LYS A 235 47.12 29.14 21.84
C LYS A 235 48.03 29.21 23.07
N THR A 236 47.54 28.87 24.27
CA THR A 236 48.33 28.97 25.50
C THR A 236 49.22 27.76 25.78
N ASN A 237 49.02 26.61 25.12
CA ASN A 237 49.84 25.41 25.35
C ASN A 237 50.81 25.07 24.20
N ALA A 238 50.69 25.73 23.04
CA ALA A 238 51.60 25.49 21.91
C ALA A 238 52.98 26.15 22.07
N SER A 239 53.17 27.03 23.06
CA SER A 239 54.46 27.67 23.34
C SER A 239 55.40 26.84 24.24
N SER A 240 55.05 25.58 24.56
CA SER A 240 55.85 24.71 25.45
C SER A 240 56.16 23.32 24.86
N MET A 241 55.97 23.10 23.55
CA MET A 241 56.56 21.93 22.89
C MET A 241 57.82 22.35 22.13
N ASP A 242 58.92 22.00 22.78
CA ASP A 242 60.29 22.33 22.49
C ASP A 242 60.68 21.99 21.05
N VAL A 243 61.28 23.00 20.42
CA VAL A 243 62.03 22.88 19.18
C VAL A 243 63.36 22.22 19.53
N SER A 244 63.39 20.89 19.57
CA SER A 244 64.65 20.14 19.58
C SER A 244 64.44 18.73 19.03
N SER A 245 64.60 18.59 17.72
CA SER A 245 65.34 17.48 17.08
C SER A 245 65.44 17.72 15.57
N ARG A 246 66.56 18.34 15.18
CA ARG A 246 67.10 18.28 13.82
C ARG A 246 67.64 16.87 13.57
N GLY A 247 67.41 16.32 12.38
CA GLY A 247 68.29 15.32 11.79
C GLY A 247 67.56 14.18 11.09
N GLY A 248 67.37 14.30 9.78
CA GLY A 248 66.83 13.20 8.97
C GLY A 248 66.61 13.58 7.51
N LEU A 249 67.70 13.79 6.78
CA LEU A 249 67.71 13.80 5.32
C LEU A 249 67.23 12.44 4.81
N GLY A 250 66.28 12.41 3.87
CA GLY A 250 65.83 11.15 3.28
C GLY A 250 64.78 11.29 2.18
N ALA A 251 65.28 11.47 0.95
CA ALA A 251 64.73 10.96 -0.31
C ALA A 251 63.34 11.42 -0.80
N THR A 252 63.43 12.16 -1.91
CA THR A 252 62.47 12.31 -2.99
C THR A 252 61.72 11.03 -3.37
N HIS A 253 60.38 11.10 -3.48
CA HIS A 253 59.65 10.39 -4.53
C HIS A 253 58.40 11.19 -4.90
N ALA A 254 58.49 11.84 -6.07
CA ALA A 254 57.35 12.39 -6.77
C ALA A 254 56.56 11.22 -7.37
N HIS A 255 55.29 11.08 -7.01
CA HIS A 255 54.31 10.37 -7.81
C HIS A 255 53.16 11.31 -8.12
N SER A 256 53.27 11.95 -9.28
CA SER A 256 52.11 12.40 -10.05
C SER A 256 51.26 11.18 -10.37
N ILE A 257 49.99 11.20 -9.98
CA ILE A 257 48.97 10.38 -10.63
C ILE A 257 47.87 11.30 -11.11
N ALA A 258 47.59 11.13 -12.39
CA ALA A 258 46.80 11.97 -13.23
C ALA A 258 45.31 11.93 -12.87
N ASN A 259 44.73 13.10 -13.10
CA ASN A 259 43.33 13.34 -13.38
C ASN A 259 42.94 12.63 -14.69
N THR A 260 41.90 11.78 -14.70
CA THR A 260 41.09 11.48 -15.91
C THR A 260 39.74 10.86 -15.55
N THR A 261 38.68 11.66 -15.73
CA THR A 261 37.43 11.37 -16.47
C THR A 261 36.81 9.97 -16.44
N SER A 262 35.51 9.89 -16.10
CA SER A 262 34.46 9.84 -17.13
C SER A 262 33.09 9.44 -16.58
N VAL A 263 32.11 10.28 -16.93
CA VAL A 263 30.67 10.01 -17.01
C VAL A 263 30.42 8.80 -17.92
N LYS A 264 29.56 7.86 -17.49
CA LYS A 264 28.86 6.95 -18.39
C LYS A 264 27.36 7.01 -18.15
N LYS A 265 26.68 7.36 -19.24
CA LYS A 265 25.24 7.47 -19.45
C LYS A 265 24.84 6.33 -20.39
N ALA A 266 23.89 5.49 -19.98
CA ALA A 266 23.01 4.61 -20.78
C ALA A 266 22.16 3.83 -19.76
N GLY A 267 20.84 3.65 -19.84
CA GLY A 267 19.92 3.75 -20.95
C GLY A 267 19.10 2.46 -21.01
N ALA A 268 17.84 2.53 -20.58
CA ALA A 268 16.70 1.71 -21.01
C ALA A 268 15.43 2.39 -20.48
#